data_AF-A0A9E5TGA0-F1
#
_entry.id   AF-A0A9E5TGA0-F1
#
_cell.length_a   1.000
_cell.length_b   1.000
_cell.length_c   1.000
_cell.angle_alpha   90.00
_cell.angle_beta   90.00
_cell.angle_gamma   90.00
#
_symmetry.space_group_name_H-M   'P 1'
#
loop_
_entity.id
_entity.type
_entity.pdbx_description
1 polymer ?
#
loop_
_entity_poly.entity_id
_entity_poly.type
_entity_poly.pdbx_seq_one_letter_code
_entity_poly.pdbx_strand_id
1 'polypeptide(L)'
;SVDITSNEPIKAIYSPSHPVVIDRNGDYRARVGWEDRDVAPDKDFALYYTVSEEDLGVNLLSYRERDADGFFMLLVAPNVEVDDAQVVAKDVILVLDTSGSMEGEKIEQAKDALLFVLDDLNPEDRFNIVE
;
A
#
# COMPACT_ATOMS: atom_id res chain seq x y z
N SER A 1 13.12 -17.96 -4.33
CA SER A 1 12.40 -17.16 -3.32
C SER A 1 13.27 -17.01 -2.09
N VAL A 2 13.00 -16.00 -1.27
CA VAL A 2 13.62 -15.75 0.04
C VAL A 2 12.50 -15.70 1.07
N ASP A 3 12.64 -16.45 2.16
CA ASP A 3 11.73 -16.38 3.31
C ASP A 3 12.37 -15.52 4.41
N ILE A 4 11.63 -14.52 4.89
CA ILE A 4 12.01 -13.62 5.98
C ILE A 4 11.21 -14.00 7.21
N THR A 5 11.91 -14.17 8.33
CA THR A 5 11.30 -14.33 9.66
C THR A 5 11.99 -13.39 10.62
N SER A 6 11.22 -12.62 11.38
CA SER A 6 11.71 -11.62 12.32
C SER A 6 11.01 -11.76 13.67
N ASN A 7 11.69 -11.35 14.74
CA ASN A 7 11.09 -11.21 16.08
C ASN A 7 10.42 -9.84 16.29
N GLU A 8 10.67 -8.90 15.38
CA GLU A 8 10.06 -7.56 15.33
C GLU A 8 9.23 -7.41 14.04
N PRO A 9 8.15 -6.61 14.03
CA PRO A 9 7.33 -6.39 12.83
C PRO A 9 8.15 -5.92 11.63
N ILE A 10 8.00 -6.62 10.50
CA ILE A 10 8.66 -6.32 9.24
C ILE A 10 7.96 -5.14 8.56
N LYS A 11 8.69 -4.06 8.34
CA LYS A 11 8.18 -2.81 7.76
C LYS A 11 8.42 -2.74 6.26
N ALA A 12 9.45 -2.06 5.77
CA ALA A 12 9.71 -2.00 4.33
C ALA A 12 10.33 -3.30 3.84
N ILE A 13 9.98 -3.75 2.63
CA ILE A 13 10.66 -4.83 1.90
C ILE A 13 10.75 -4.39 0.44
N TYR A 14 11.94 -4.37 -0.14
CA TYR A 14 12.13 -4.04 -1.55
C TYR A 14 13.44 -4.60 -2.11
N SER A 15 13.50 -4.75 -3.43
CA SER A 15 14.72 -5.11 -4.15
C SER A 15 15.02 -4.02 -5.19
N PRO A 16 16.14 -3.30 -5.08
CA PRO A 16 16.58 -2.37 -6.14
C PRO A 16 17.21 -3.11 -7.33
N SER A 17 17.50 -4.41 -7.17
CA SER A 17 18.21 -5.21 -8.17
C SER A 17 17.29 -5.94 -9.14
N HIS A 18 16.16 -6.45 -8.65
CA HIS A 18 15.25 -7.33 -9.39
C HIS A 18 13.79 -7.01 -9.03
N PRO A 19 12.84 -7.10 -9.98
CA PRO A 19 11.42 -6.97 -9.69
C PRO A 19 10.96 -8.17 -8.85
N VAL A 20 10.42 -7.92 -7.67
CA VAL A 20 10.00 -8.97 -6.73
C VAL A 20 8.51 -8.92 -6.44
N VAL A 21 7.92 -10.09 -6.23
CA VAL A 21 6.60 -10.26 -5.62
C VAL A 21 6.80 -10.51 -4.13
N ILE A 22 6.06 -9.78 -3.29
CA ILE A 22 6.16 -9.87 -1.83
C ILE A 22 4.82 -10.39 -1.31
N ASP A 23 4.86 -11.56 -0.70
CA ASP A 23 3.75 -12.20 -0.01
C ASP A 23 3.97 -12.09 1.50
N ARG A 24 3.06 -11.45 2.24
CA ARG A 24 3.17 -11.21 3.68
C ARG A 24 2.22 -12.12 4.43
N ASN A 25 2.69 -12.70 5.53
CA ASN A 25 1.89 -13.49 6.45
C ASN A 25 1.99 -12.89 7.85
N GLY A 26 1.13 -11.92 8.12
CA GLY A 26 1.19 -11.04 9.28
C GLY A 26 2.47 -10.19 9.30
N ASP A 27 2.79 -9.67 10.47
CA ASP A 27 3.89 -8.73 10.65
C ASP A 27 5.27 -9.39 10.72
N TYR A 28 5.36 -10.68 11.05
CA TYR A 28 6.64 -11.32 11.41
C TYR A 28 7.21 -12.22 10.33
N ARG A 29 6.48 -12.45 9.23
CA ARG A 29 6.88 -13.35 8.15
C ARG A 29 6.53 -12.78 6.78
N ALA A 30 7.47 -12.91 5.84
CA ALA A 30 7.24 -12.57 4.44
C ALA A 30 8.00 -13.52 3.51
N ARG A 31 7.43 -13.80 2.35
CA ARG A 31 8.07 -14.53 1.25
C ARG A 31 8.26 -13.60 0.07
N VAL A 32 9.50 -13.49 -0.38
CA VAL A 32 9.89 -12.66 -1.52
C VAL A 32 10.27 -13.56 -2.69
N GLY A 33 9.51 -13.46 -3.77
CA GLY A 33 9.71 -14.22 -5.01
C GLY A 33 10.20 -13.32 -6.14
N TRP A 34 11.10 -13.84 -6.96
CA TRP A 34 11.41 -13.33 -8.29
C TRP A 34 11.38 -14.52 -9.24
N GLU A 35 10.74 -14.37 -10.39
CA GLU A 35 10.69 -15.36 -11.47
C GLU A 35 10.98 -14.65 -12.79
N ASP A 36 11.86 -15.22 -13.59
CA ASP A 36 12.18 -14.73 -14.92
C ASP A 36 12.66 -15.91 -15.80
N ARG A 37 12.64 -15.76 -17.12
CA ARG A 37 12.98 -16.81 -18.10
C ARG A 37 13.99 -16.29 -19.11
N ASP A 38 14.88 -17.16 -19.55
CA ASP A 38 15.90 -16.85 -20.58
C ASP A 38 16.81 -15.66 -20.26
N VAL A 39 17.04 -15.40 -18.97
CA VAL A 39 17.95 -14.34 -18.48
C VAL A 39 19.33 -14.88 -18.16
N ALA A 40 20.36 -14.15 -18.60
CA ALA A 40 21.73 -14.34 -18.13
C ALA A 40 21.92 -13.58 -16.81
N PRO A 41 22.34 -14.22 -15.71
CA PRO A 41 22.60 -13.53 -14.45
C PRO A 41 23.76 -12.54 -14.60
N ASP A 42 23.47 -11.24 -14.60
CA ASP A 42 24.45 -10.16 -14.82
C ASP A 42 24.68 -9.28 -13.58
N LYS A 43 23.86 -9.45 -12.54
CA LYS A 43 23.93 -8.68 -11.29
C LYS A 43 23.49 -9.51 -10.08
N ASP A 44 23.95 -9.12 -8.90
CA ASP A 44 23.57 -9.75 -7.65
C ASP A 44 22.12 -9.44 -7.27
N PHE A 45 21.45 -10.42 -6.66
CA PHE A 45 20.15 -10.20 -6.03
C PHE A 45 20.33 -9.54 -4.67
N ALA A 46 19.95 -8.26 -4.58
CA ALA A 46 19.94 -7.47 -3.37
C ALA A 46 18.50 -7.25 -2.88
N LEU A 47 18.22 -7.68 -1.64
CA LEU A 47 16.93 -7.52 -0.97
C LEU A 47 17.14 -6.74 0.33
N TYR A 48 16.39 -5.65 0.49
CA TYR A 48 16.42 -4.80 1.67
C TYR A 48 15.11 -4.94 2.42
N TYR A 49 15.19 -5.09 3.73
CA TYR A 49 14.02 -5.07 4.59
C TYR A 49 14.35 -4.33 5.89
N THR A 50 13.32 -3.78 6.53
CA THR A 50 13.44 -3.15 7.84
C THR A 50 12.49 -3.81 8.84
N VAL A 51 12.86 -3.73 10.12
CA VAL A 51 12.04 -4.21 11.23
C VAL A 51 11.93 -3.08 12.25
N SER A 52 10.77 -2.95 12.90
CA SER A 52 10.55 -1.98 13.98
C SER A 52 9.30 -2.36 14.76
N GLU A 53 9.32 -2.16 16.08
CA GLU A 53 8.11 -2.25 16.93
C GLU A 53 7.21 -1.02 16.80
N GLU A 54 7.71 0.10 16.27
CA GLU A 54 6.92 1.32 16.09
C GLU A 54 5.89 1.18 14.97
N ASP A 55 4.73 1.82 15.09
CA ASP A 55 3.64 1.73 14.11
C ASP A 55 4.03 2.19 12.70
N LEU A 56 5.07 3.00 12.59
CA LEU A 56 5.50 3.62 11.35
C LEU A 56 6.99 3.34 11.12
N GLY A 57 7.30 2.47 10.18
CA GLY A 57 8.68 2.17 9.80
C GLY A 57 9.25 3.28 8.92
N VAL A 58 10.26 3.99 9.41
CA VAL A 58 10.96 5.03 8.63
C VAL A 58 12.40 4.60 8.37
N ASN A 59 12.84 4.63 7.11
CA ASN A 59 14.23 4.41 6.73
C ASN A 59 14.73 5.51 5.80
N LEU A 60 15.88 6.10 6.13
CA LEU A 60 16.51 7.17 5.36
C LEU A 60 17.89 6.71 4.89
N LEU A 61 18.07 6.62 3.57
CA LEU A 61 19.37 6.39 2.94
C LEU A 61 19.82 7.69 2.28
N SER A 62 20.86 8.33 2.81
CA SER A 62 21.44 9.55 2.23
C SER A 62 22.78 9.26 1.57
N TYR A 63 23.02 9.82 0.40
CA TYR A 63 24.30 9.76 -0.29
C TYR A 63 24.71 11.16 -0.77
N ARG A 64 26.00 11.48 -0.61
CA ARG A 64 26.59 12.70 -1.18
C ARG A 64 28.04 12.46 -1.52
N GLU A 65 28.42 12.71 -2.77
CA GLU A 65 29.83 12.74 -3.18
C GLU A 65 30.50 14.05 -2.75
N ARG A 66 31.82 14.05 -2.55
CA ARG A 66 32.55 15.26 -2.19
C ARG A 66 32.42 16.26 -3.35
N ASP A 67 31.92 17.45 -3.05
CA ASP A 67 31.71 18.57 -3.99
C ASP A 67 30.56 18.41 -5.00
N ALA A 68 29.60 17.50 -4.75
CA ALA A 68 28.34 17.41 -5.49
C ALA A 68 27.11 17.53 -4.58
N ASP A 69 25.95 17.82 -5.18
CA ASP A 69 24.68 17.76 -4.49
C ASP A 69 24.35 16.31 -4.07
N GLY A 70 23.81 16.16 -2.86
CA GLY A 70 23.41 14.86 -2.33
C GLY A 70 22.01 14.47 -2.75
N PHE A 71 21.71 13.17 -2.64
CA PHE A 71 20.36 12.64 -2.75
C PHE A 71 20.04 11.78 -1.55
N PHE A 72 18.75 11.55 -1.32
CA PHE A 72 18.30 10.63 -0.31
C PHE A 72 17.09 9.83 -0.80
N MET A 73 16.90 8.67 -0.19
CA MET A 73 15.71 7.85 -0.30
C MET A 73 15.07 7.78 1.08
N LEU A 74 13.81 8.21 1.19
CA LEU A 74 13.01 8.07 2.40
C LEU A 74 11.95 7.00 2.13
N LEU A 75 12.00 5.93 2.90
CA LEU A 75 11.01 4.86 2.89
C LEU A 75 10.14 5.04 4.13
N VAL A 76 8.84 5.22 3.90
CA VAL A 76 7.83 5.33 4.95
C VAL A 76 6.86 4.17 4.77
N ALA A 77 6.88 3.25 5.73
CA ALA A 77 6.06 2.04 5.71
C ALA A 77 5.14 2.06 6.95
N PRO A 78 3.87 2.46 6.82
CA PRO A 78 2.91 2.34 7.91
C PRO A 78 2.66 0.86 8.24
N ASN A 79 2.14 0.62 9.44
CA ASN A 79 1.65 -0.70 9.82
C ASN A 79 0.61 -1.23 8.84
N VAL A 80 0.72 -2.52 8.51
CA VAL A 80 -0.20 -3.19 7.58
C VAL A 80 -1.44 -3.65 8.33
N GLU A 81 -1.28 -4.11 9.57
CA GLU A 81 -2.37 -4.40 10.49
C GLU A 81 -2.54 -3.20 11.43
N VAL A 82 -3.66 -2.50 11.27
CA VAL A 82 -4.08 -1.39 12.13
C VAL A 82 -5.32 -1.86 12.88
N ASP A 83 -5.34 -1.68 14.20
CA ASP A 83 -6.52 -1.99 15.01
C ASP A 83 -7.70 -1.12 14.54
N ASP A 84 -8.91 -1.69 14.46
CA ASP A 84 -10.12 -0.96 14.08
C ASP A 84 -10.30 0.31 14.93
N ALA A 85 -9.86 0.29 16.20
CA ALA A 85 -9.90 1.44 17.10
C ALA A 85 -8.95 2.60 16.71
N GLN A 86 -8.00 2.36 15.81
CA GLN A 86 -7.08 3.37 15.28
C GLN A 86 -7.49 3.89 13.89
N VAL A 87 -8.54 3.33 13.29
CA VAL A 87 -9.05 3.78 11.99
C VAL A 87 -9.71 5.15 12.18
N VAL A 88 -9.16 6.16 11.51
CA VAL A 88 -9.71 7.52 11.55
C VAL A 88 -10.99 7.57 10.71
N ALA A 89 -12.09 7.97 11.34
CA ALA A 89 -13.37 8.20 10.68
C ALA A 89 -13.24 9.18 9.50
N LYS A 90 -13.83 8.81 8.37
CA LYS A 90 -13.79 9.56 7.11
C LYS A 90 -15.10 10.29 6.86
N ASP A 91 -15.02 11.42 6.18
CA ASP A 91 -16.17 12.12 5.60
C ASP A 91 -16.20 11.87 4.10
N VAL A 92 -17.21 11.15 3.61
CA VAL A 92 -17.34 10.75 2.20
C VAL A 92 -18.49 11.51 1.54
N ILE A 93 -18.21 12.26 0.48
CA ILE A 93 -19.25 12.96 -0.30
C ILE A 93 -19.41 12.27 -1.65
N LEU A 94 -20.57 11.67 -1.86
CA LEU A 94 -20.97 11.02 -3.10
C LEU A 94 -21.73 12.03 -3.96
N VAL A 95 -21.19 12.37 -5.14
CA VAL A 95 -21.85 13.26 -6.09
C VAL A 95 -22.38 12.42 -7.25
N LEU A 96 -23.70 12.36 -7.39
CA LEU A 96 -24.40 11.54 -8.36
C LEU A 96 -24.95 12.40 -9.49
N ASP A 97 -24.52 12.17 -10.72
CA ASP A 97 -25.10 12.84 -11.89
C ASP A 97 -26.52 12.31 -12.16
N THR A 98 -27.53 13.18 -12.09
CA THR A 98 -28.93 12.86 -12.43
C THR A 98 -29.40 13.51 -13.73
N SER A 99 -28.46 13.91 -14.61
CA SER A 99 -28.79 14.45 -15.92
C SER A 99 -29.56 13.46 -16.79
N GLY A 100 -30.29 13.96 -17.78
CA GLY A 100 -31.07 13.10 -18.69
C GLY A 100 -30.24 12.05 -19.44
N SER A 101 -28.92 12.23 -19.59
CA SER A 101 -28.03 11.22 -20.19
C SER A 101 -27.78 9.99 -19.32
N MET A 102 -28.17 10.05 -18.05
CA MET A 102 -28.08 8.98 -17.07
C MET A 102 -29.33 8.09 -17.05
N GLU A 103 -30.37 8.44 -17.81
CA GLU A 103 -31.62 7.67 -17.88
C GLU A 103 -31.39 6.20 -18.27
N GLY A 104 -32.16 5.31 -17.65
CA GLY A 104 -32.10 3.88 -17.88
C GLY A 104 -31.00 3.19 -17.07
N GLU A 105 -30.23 2.34 -17.72
CA GLU A 105 -29.30 1.42 -17.03
C GLU A 105 -28.18 2.14 -16.26
N LYS A 106 -27.74 3.31 -16.73
CA LYS A 106 -26.61 4.04 -16.11
C LYS A 106 -26.93 4.53 -14.71
N ILE A 107 -28.13 5.10 -14.50
CA ILE A 107 -28.52 5.58 -13.17
C ILE A 107 -28.73 4.41 -12.21
N GLU A 108 -29.21 3.26 -12.70
CA GLU A 108 -29.35 2.06 -11.86
C GLU A 108 -27.99 1.51 -11.44
N GLN A 109 -27.03 1.38 -12.37
CA GLN A 109 -25.66 0.98 -12.03
C GLN A 109 -24.97 1.96 -11.08
N ALA A 110 -25.22 3.27 -11.25
CA ALA A 110 -24.65 4.29 -10.36
C ALA A 110 -25.24 4.19 -8.94
N LYS A 111 -26.52 3.86 -8.79
CA LYS A 111 -27.14 3.59 -7.49
C LYS A 111 -26.59 2.32 -6.86
N ASP A 112 -26.41 1.25 -7.62
CA ASP A 112 -25.84 0.00 -7.10
C ASP A 112 -24.40 0.21 -6.59
N ALA A 113 -23.58 0.95 -7.35
CA ALA A 113 -22.24 1.31 -6.92
C ALA A 113 -22.25 2.23 -5.68
N LEU A 114 -23.19 3.15 -5.60
CA LEU A 114 -23.37 4.01 -4.43
C LEU A 114 -23.74 3.19 -3.19
N LEU A 115 -24.68 2.25 -3.32
CA LEU A 115 -25.08 1.35 -2.22
C LEU A 115 -23.90 0.49 -1.76
N PHE A 116 -23.12 -0.06 -2.69
CA PHE A 116 -21.89 -0.80 -2.37
C PHE A 116 -20.93 0.04 -1.52
N VAL A 117 -20.69 1.30 -1.88
CA VAL A 117 -19.83 2.18 -1.08
C VAL A 117 -20.42 2.41 0.31
N LEU A 118 -21.72 2.63 0.42
CA LEU A 118 -22.38 2.87 1.72
C LEU A 118 -22.34 1.64 2.63
N ASP A 119 -22.46 0.43 2.08
CA ASP A 119 -22.43 -0.82 2.83
C ASP A 119 -21.03 -1.15 3.37
N ASP A 120 -19.97 -0.61 2.75
CA ASP A 120 -18.57 -0.80 3.15
C ASP A 120 -17.99 0.36 3.99
N LEU A 121 -18.82 1.32 4.42
CA LEU A 121 -18.40 2.38 5.35
C LEU A 121 -18.23 1.84 6.77
N ASN A 122 -17.24 2.35 7.51
CA ASN A 122 -17.08 2.01 8.92
C ASN A 122 -18.20 2.66 9.76
N PRO A 123 -18.53 2.12 10.96
CA PRO A 123 -19.61 2.65 11.80
C PRO A 123 -19.48 4.13 12.19
N GLU A 124 -18.26 4.66 12.24
CA GLU A 124 -17.98 6.06 12.58
C GLU A 124 -17.82 6.97 11.34
N ASP A 125 -17.76 6.40 10.14
CA ASP A 125 -17.67 7.17 8.91
C ASP A 125 -18.97 7.97 8.69
N ARG A 126 -18.84 9.19 8.20
CA ARG A 126 -19.96 10.06 7.85
C ARG A 126 -20.04 10.17 6.34
N PHE A 127 -21.25 10.25 5.82
CA PHE A 127 -21.44 10.47 4.39
C PHE A 127 -22.47 11.55 4.09
N ASN A 128 -22.36 12.10 2.88
CA ASN A 128 -23.40 12.93 2.27
C ASN A 128 -23.56 12.55 0.80
N ILE A 129 -24.77 12.71 0.28
CA ILE A 129 -25.08 12.49 -1.14
C ILE A 129 -25.55 13.82 -1.74
N VAL A 130 -25.02 14.15 -2.90
CA VAL A 130 -25.40 15.33 -3.68
C VAL A 130 -25.82 14.86 -5.08
N GLU A 131 -26.98 15.31 -5.53
CA GLU A 131 -27.55 15.06 -6.86
C GLU A 131 -27.69 16.35 -7.68
#